data_AF-A0A2N2K9T8-F1
#
_entry.id   AF-A0A2N2K9T8-F1
#
_cell.length_a   1.000
_cell.length_b   1.000
_cell.length_c   1.000
_cell.angle_alpha   90.00
_cell.angle_beta   90.00
_cell.angle_gamma   90.00
#
_symmetry.space_group_name_H-M   'P 1'
#
loop_
_entity.id
_entity.type
_entity.pdbx_description
1 polymer ?
#
loop_
_entity_poly.entity_id
_entity_poly.type
_entity_poly.pdbx_seq_one_letter_code
_entity_poly.pdbx_strand_id
1 'polypeptide(L)'
;MLKPIGAVHSPYKEKKGAPKQGRHEKRECTIEIFEEYEPGLLDIDRCTHLYVLYWQDRSDRSILQTKTPWGPEIHGVFATRSPNRPNPIGLCVADLLERDGRFLKVNGLDALDESPVIDIKPYSASLDSFPDARIGWRKERKPD
;
A
#
# COMPACT_ATOMS: atom_id res chain seq x y z
N MET A 1 -18.76 -0.31 9.80
CA MET A 1 -17.59 0.58 9.95
C MET A 1 -16.33 -0.28 9.95
N LEU A 2 -15.24 0.18 9.34
CA LEU A 2 -13.94 -0.47 9.46
C LEU A 2 -13.31 -0.12 10.80
N LYS A 3 -12.52 -1.05 11.36
CA LYS A 3 -11.74 -0.83 12.59
C LYS A 3 -10.26 -0.77 12.21
N PRO A 4 -9.57 0.36 12.44
CA PRO A 4 -8.12 0.39 12.29
C PRO A 4 -7.46 -0.61 13.25
N ILE A 5 -6.47 -1.33 12.76
CA ILE A 5 -5.69 -2.29 13.55
C ILE A 5 -4.32 -1.76 13.94
N GLY A 6 -3.98 -0.56 13.46
CA GLY A 6 -2.65 0.01 13.61
C GLY A 6 -2.48 1.31 12.85
N ALA A 7 -1.24 1.80 12.80
CA ALA A 7 -0.84 3.00 12.09
C ALA A 7 0.48 2.78 11.34
N VAL A 8 0.64 3.47 10.22
CA VAL A 8 1.91 3.53 9.49
C VAL A 8 2.74 4.70 10.02
N HIS A 9 4.00 4.45 10.33
CA HIS A 9 5.03 5.47 10.56
C HIS A 9 5.94 5.52 9.34
N SER A 10 5.92 6.65 8.64
CA SER A 10 6.67 6.82 7.41
C SER A 10 7.33 8.20 7.32
N PRO A 11 8.36 8.35 6.48
CA PRO A 11 8.96 9.64 6.20
C PRO A 11 8.08 10.52 5.29
N TYR A 12 6.93 10.01 4.82
CA TYR A 12 6.07 10.70 3.87
C TYR A 12 5.00 11.52 4.59
N LYS A 13 5.33 12.75 4.99
CA LYS A 13 4.38 13.63 5.72
C LYS A 13 3.28 14.20 4.80
N GLU A 14 3.60 14.40 3.52
CA GLU A 14 2.69 14.98 2.52
C GLU A 14 2.70 14.20 1.21
N LYS A 15 1.61 14.30 0.44
CA LYS A 15 1.44 13.60 -0.85
C LYS A 15 2.59 13.86 -1.84
N LYS A 16 3.17 15.07 -1.84
CA LYS A 16 4.26 15.44 -2.76
C LYS A 16 5.57 14.68 -2.47
N GLY A 17 5.77 14.23 -1.23
CA GLY A 17 6.95 13.47 -0.81
C GLY A 17 6.77 11.96 -0.85
N ALA A 18 5.54 11.47 -1.00
CA ALA A 18 5.25 10.05 -1.11
C ALA A 18 5.57 9.52 -2.52
N PRO A 19 6.10 8.29 -2.64
CA PRO A 19 6.31 7.65 -3.93
C PRO A 19 4.96 7.38 -4.61
N LYS A 20 4.95 7.35 -5.96
CA LYS A 20 3.73 7.02 -6.72
C LYS A 20 3.29 5.56 -6.51
N GLN A 21 4.25 4.68 -6.24
CA GLN A 21 4.07 3.25 -5.95
C GLN A 21 5.20 2.82 -5.01
N GLY A 22 4.86 2.31 -3.84
CA GLY A 22 5.85 1.99 -2.80
C GLY A 22 6.79 0.84 -3.15
N ARG A 23 6.35 -0.14 -3.97
CA ARG A 23 7.05 -1.42 -4.24
C ARG A 23 8.54 -1.33 -4.61
N HIS A 24 8.98 -0.23 -5.21
CA HIS A 24 10.39 -0.05 -5.63
C HIS A 24 11.19 0.84 -4.68
N GLU A 25 10.55 1.38 -3.64
CA GLU A 25 11.18 2.21 -2.63
C GLU A 25 11.79 1.37 -1.53
N LYS A 26 13.06 1.65 -1.23
CA LYS A 26 13.82 1.03 -0.14
C LYS A 26 13.81 1.87 1.13
N ARG A 27 12.88 2.82 1.21
CA ARG A 27 12.80 3.72 2.36
C ARG A 27 12.02 3.01 3.46
N GLU A 28 12.70 2.77 4.58
CA GLU A 28 12.14 2.05 5.71
C GLU A 28 10.92 2.79 6.30
N CYS A 29 9.87 2.02 6.56
CA CYS A 29 8.69 2.43 7.28
C CYS A 29 8.43 1.44 8.41
N THR A 30 7.66 1.86 9.41
CA THR A 30 7.22 0.97 10.48
C THR A 30 5.69 0.85 10.45
N ILE A 31 5.18 -0.37 10.51
CA ILE A 31 3.77 -0.63 10.77
C ILE A 31 3.65 -0.92 12.26
N GLU A 32 2.97 -0.04 12.98
CA GLU A 32 2.60 -0.26 14.37
C GLU A 32 1.22 -0.94 14.40
N ILE A 33 1.13 -2.12 15.00
CA ILE A 33 -0.14 -2.78 15.32
C ILE A 33 -0.56 -2.39 16.74
N PHE A 34 -1.84 -2.04 16.92
CA PHE A 34 -2.35 -1.71 18.25
C PHE A 34 -2.32 -2.95 19.16
N GLU A 35 -2.13 -2.72 20.45
CA GLU A 35 -1.85 -3.75 21.46
C GLU A 35 -2.91 -4.87 21.44
N GLU A 36 -4.19 -4.54 21.28
CA GLU A 36 -5.26 -5.53 21.26
C GLU A 36 -5.24 -6.48 20.05
N TYR A 37 -4.50 -6.12 18.99
CA TYR A 37 -4.38 -6.92 17.77
C TYR A 37 -3.01 -7.62 17.64
N GLU A 38 -2.08 -7.38 18.57
CA GLU A 38 -0.75 -8.02 18.55
C GLU A 38 -0.81 -9.56 18.47
N PRO A 39 -1.72 -10.29 19.15
CA PRO A 39 -1.84 -11.73 19.00
C PRO A 39 -2.07 -12.19 17.54
N GLY A 40 -2.63 -11.32 16.68
CA GLY A 40 -2.82 -11.59 15.26
C GLY A 40 -1.52 -11.65 14.45
N LEU A 41 -0.39 -11.26 15.02
CA LEU A 41 0.94 -11.31 14.38
C LEU A 41 1.65 -12.66 14.55
N LEU A 42 1.03 -13.65 15.17
CA LEU A 42 1.65 -14.99 15.30
C LEU A 42 2.14 -15.50 13.93
N ASP A 43 3.39 -15.97 13.86
CA ASP A 43 4.08 -16.46 12.66
C ASP A 43 4.28 -15.47 11.50
N ILE A 44 4.00 -14.18 11.67
CA ILE A 44 4.15 -13.20 10.58
C ILE A 44 5.59 -13.04 10.09
N ASP A 45 6.56 -13.27 10.97
CA ASP A 45 8.00 -13.26 10.72
C ASP A 45 8.48 -14.42 9.84
N ARG A 46 7.62 -15.41 9.57
CA ARG A 46 7.85 -16.45 8.55
C ARG A 46 7.56 -15.96 7.13
N CYS A 47 6.96 -14.78 6.98
CA CYS A 47 6.66 -14.18 5.69
C CYS A 47 7.78 -13.22 5.28
N THR A 48 8.16 -13.23 4.00
CA THR A 48 9.09 -12.21 3.46
C THR A 48 8.35 -11.01 2.88
N HIS A 49 7.10 -11.21 2.44
CA HIS A 49 6.28 -10.16 1.83
C HIS A 49 4.87 -10.18 2.41
N LEU A 50 4.31 -9.00 2.60
CA LEU A 50 2.98 -8.79 3.17
C LEU A 50 2.14 -7.93 2.23
N TYR A 51 0.90 -8.31 2.03
CA TYR A 51 -0.12 -7.33 1.67
C TYR A 51 -0.40 -6.44 2.86
N VAL A 52 -0.38 -5.13 2.63
CA VAL A 52 -0.73 -4.12 3.62
C VAL A 52 -1.87 -3.29 3.05
N LEU A 53 -3.03 -3.37 3.69
CA LEU A 53 -4.19 -2.53 3.37
C LEU A 53 -4.25 -1.41 4.40
N TYR A 54 -4.28 -0.18 3.92
CA TYR A 54 -4.33 1.01 4.76
C TYR A 54 -5.38 1.98 4.23
N TRP A 55 -5.84 2.89 5.08
CA TRP A 55 -6.83 3.88 4.73
C TRP A 55 -6.15 5.19 4.33
N GLN A 56 -6.35 5.63 3.09
CA GLN A 56 -5.84 6.91 2.60
C GLN A 56 -6.82 8.01 3.03
N ASP A 57 -6.83 8.27 4.34
CA ASP A 57 -7.66 9.23 5.08
C ASP A 57 -7.72 10.64 4.46
N ARG A 58 -6.65 11.08 3.80
CA ARG A 58 -6.53 12.39 3.13
C ARG A 58 -7.02 12.40 1.68
N SER A 59 -7.74 11.38 1.23
CA SER A 59 -8.21 11.25 -0.16
C SER A 59 -9.58 11.88 -0.39
N ASP A 60 -9.78 12.43 -1.58
CA ASP A 60 -11.10 12.89 -2.00
C ASP A 60 -11.93 11.69 -2.48
N ARG A 61 -13.01 11.41 -1.76
CA ARG A 61 -13.89 10.25 -1.99
C ARG A 61 -14.95 10.49 -3.06
N SER A 62 -15.10 11.73 -3.52
CA SER A 62 -16.07 12.11 -4.56
C SER A 62 -15.54 11.90 -5.99
N ILE A 63 -14.22 11.73 -6.14
CA ILE A 63 -13.57 11.60 -7.44
C ILE A 63 -13.82 10.21 -8.05
N LEU A 64 -14.32 10.21 -9.29
CA LEU A 64 -14.57 9.00 -10.08
C LEU A 64 -13.68 8.89 -11.33
N GLN A 65 -13.00 9.97 -11.71
CA GLN A 65 -12.11 10.04 -12.88
C GLN A 65 -10.84 10.84 -12.55
N THR A 66 -9.72 10.48 -13.16
CA THR A 66 -8.42 11.09 -12.83
C THR A 66 -7.44 11.02 -14.00
N LYS A 67 -6.45 11.91 -14.00
CA LYS A 67 -5.25 11.79 -14.84
C LYS A 67 -4.18 11.03 -14.04
N THR A 68 -3.56 10.04 -14.67
CA THR A 68 -2.52 9.26 -13.98
C THR A 68 -1.13 9.86 -14.23
N PRO A 69 -0.12 9.49 -13.44
CA PRO A 69 1.25 9.95 -13.71
C PRO A 69 1.88 9.40 -15.01
N TRP A 70 1.14 8.61 -15.80
CA TRP A 70 1.63 7.92 -17.00
C TRP A 70 1.17 8.56 -18.32
N GLY A 71 0.33 9.61 -18.27
CA GLY A 71 -0.16 10.28 -19.47
C GLY A 71 -1.23 11.34 -19.16
N PRO A 72 -1.54 12.21 -20.13
CA PRO A 72 -2.56 13.25 -19.99
C PRO A 72 -4.00 12.74 -20.05
N GLU A 73 -4.21 11.48 -20.45
CA GLU A 73 -5.52 10.85 -20.63
C GLU A 73 -6.27 10.69 -19.29
N ILE A 74 -7.60 10.80 -19.36
CA ILE A 74 -8.48 10.62 -18.21
C ILE A 74 -8.93 9.16 -18.15
N HIS A 75 -8.86 8.57 -16.95
CA HIS A 75 -9.34 7.22 -16.69
C HIS A 75 -10.27 7.21 -15.49
N GLY A 76 -11.23 6.27 -15.49
CA GLY A 76 -12.05 6.01 -14.30
C GLY A 76 -11.17 5.48 -13.16
N VAL A 77 -11.41 5.90 -11.91
CA VAL A 77 -10.54 5.57 -10.77
C VAL A 77 -10.37 4.07 -10.54
N PHE A 78 -11.38 3.26 -10.88
CA PHE A 78 -11.34 1.79 -10.80
C PHE A 78 -10.45 1.13 -11.85
N ALA A 79 -10.13 1.82 -12.94
CA ALA A 79 -9.13 1.38 -13.91
C ALA A 79 -7.71 1.84 -13.54
N THR A 80 -7.52 2.46 -12.36
CA THR A 80 -6.25 3.04 -11.91
C THR A 80 -5.94 2.67 -10.45
N ARG A 81 -4.77 3.11 -9.98
CA ARG A 81 -4.36 3.06 -8.56
C ARG A 81 -4.41 4.43 -7.88
N SER A 82 -5.25 5.36 -8.37
CA SER A 82 -5.40 6.69 -7.76
C SER A 82 -5.89 6.58 -6.31
N PRO A 83 -5.36 7.40 -5.37
CA PRO A 83 -5.80 7.42 -3.98
C PRO A 83 -7.22 7.98 -3.82
N ASN A 84 -7.61 8.92 -4.68
CA ASN A 84 -8.94 9.50 -4.67
C ASN A 84 -9.94 8.52 -5.29
N ARG A 85 -10.81 7.94 -4.45
CA ARG A 85 -11.82 6.93 -4.82
C ARG A 85 -12.87 6.79 -3.70
N PRO A 86 -14.06 6.20 -3.97
CA PRO A 86 -15.14 6.13 -2.97
C PRO A 86 -14.76 5.46 -1.63
N ASN A 87 -13.96 4.38 -1.71
CA ASN A 87 -13.36 3.72 -0.55
C ASN A 87 -11.84 3.74 -0.73
N PRO A 88 -11.13 4.73 -0.17
CA PRO A 88 -9.71 4.98 -0.39
C PRO A 88 -8.82 3.98 0.36
N ILE A 89 -8.94 2.71 -0.02
CA ILE A 89 -8.12 1.61 0.49
C ILE A 89 -6.85 1.57 -0.35
N GLY A 90 -5.73 1.92 0.28
CA GLY A 90 -4.40 1.69 -0.25
C GLY A 90 -4.03 0.21 -0.14
N LEU A 91 -3.29 -0.29 -1.11
CA LEU A 91 -2.80 -1.67 -1.16
C LEU A 91 -1.33 -1.65 -1.54
N CYS A 92 -0.47 -2.09 -0.63
CA CYS A 92 0.95 -2.32 -0.88
C CYS A 92 1.28 -3.81 -0.79
N VAL A 93 2.31 -4.21 -1.54
CA VAL A 93 3.09 -5.41 -1.22
C VAL A 93 4.38 -4.89 -0.59
N ALA A 94 4.54 -5.15 0.69
CA ALA A 94 5.65 -4.66 1.50
C ALA A 94 6.64 -5.79 1.79
N ASP A 95 7.94 -5.47 1.79
CA ASP A 95 8.98 -6.40 2.19
C ASP A 95 9.09 -6.36 3.72
N LEU A 96 8.89 -7.50 4.39
CA LEU A 96 9.07 -7.59 5.85
C LEU A 96 10.56 -7.71 6.16
N LEU A 97 11.10 -6.72 6.86
CA LEU A 97 12.52 -6.68 7.23
C LEU A 97 12.74 -7.25 8.63
N GLU A 98 11.89 -6.85 9.58
CA GLU A 98 12.02 -7.22 10.98
C GLU A 98 10.66 -7.09 11.69
N ARG A 99 10.45 -7.92 12.70
CA ARG A 99 9.39 -7.75 13.69
C ARG A 99 10.02 -7.47 15.06
N ASP A 100 9.52 -6.45 15.74
CA ASP A 100 9.82 -6.14 17.15
C ASP A 100 8.50 -5.98 17.91
N GLY A 101 8.07 -7.04 18.62
CA GLY A 101 6.76 -7.10 19.27
C GLY A 101 5.62 -6.84 18.30
N ARG A 102 4.91 -5.71 18.49
CA ARG A 102 3.80 -5.20 17.66
C ARG A 102 4.23 -4.26 16.53
N PHE A 103 5.53 -4.04 16.33
CA PHE A 103 6.08 -3.18 15.28
C PHE A 103 6.71 -4.03 14.16
N LEU A 104 6.37 -3.72 12.92
CA LEU A 104 6.92 -4.37 11.73
C LEU A 104 7.72 -3.34 10.92
N LYS A 105 9.03 -3.54 10.80
CA LYS A 105 9.86 -2.74 9.89
C LYS A 105 9.70 -3.29 8.48
N VAL A 106 9.39 -2.41 7.54
CA VAL A 106 9.08 -2.79 6.17
C VAL A 106 9.64 -1.81 5.14
N ASN A 107 9.88 -2.31 3.93
CA ASN A 107 10.01 -1.49 2.72
C ASN A 107 8.75 -1.63 1.86
N GLY A 108 8.64 -0.86 0.78
CA GLY A 108 7.57 -1.08 -0.20
C GLY A 108 6.27 -0.32 0.06
N LEU A 109 6.18 0.50 1.11
CA LEU A 109 5.00 1.32 1.42
C LEU A 109 5.03 2.68 0.71
N ASP A 110 3.84 3.16 0.33
CA ASP A 110 3.58 4.52 -0.17
C ASP A 110 2.57 5.29 0.70
N ALA A 111 2.25 4.75 1.88
CA ALA A 111 1.34 5.35 2.83
C ALA A 111 1.94 6.59 3.50
N LEU A 112 1.13 7.64 3.63
CA LEU A 112 1.53 8.80 4.40
C LEU A 112 1.71 8.44 5.87
N ASP A 113 2.54 9.20 6.56
CA ASP A 113 2.72 9.06 7.98
C ASP A 113 1.38 9.19 8.72
N GLU A 114 1.19 8.35 9.74
CA GLU A 114 -0.02 8.18 10.54
C GLU A 114 -1.23 7.59 9.78
N SER A 115 -1.03 7.06 8.57
CA SER A 115 -2.14 6.41 7.84
C SER A 115 -2.67 5.20 8.62
N PRO A 116 -4.00 5.06 8.82
CA PRO A 116 -4.57 3.92 9.52
C PRO A 116 -4.36 2.61 8.77
N VAL A 117 -3.87 1.59 9.46
CA VAL A 117 -3.76 0.22 8.91
C VAL A 117 -5.11 -0.46 9.10
N ILE A 118 -5.60 -1.11 8.05
CA ILE A 118 -6.89 -1.80 8.04
C ILE A 118 -6.72 -3.32 8.10
N ASP A 119 -5.74 -3.87 7.38
CA ASP A 119 -5.56 -5.32 7.27
C ASP A 119 -4.13 -5.66 6.80
N ILE A 120 -3.66 -6.85 7.18
CA ILE A 120 -2.37 -7.41 6.75
C ILE A 120 -2.58 -8.88 6.37
N LYS A 121 -1.99 -9.31 5.25
CA LYS A 121 -2.03 -10.70 4.79
C LYS A 121 -0.67 -11.15 4.26
N PRO A 122 -0.32 -12.44 4.34
CA PRO A 122 0.84 -12.94 3.63
C PRO A 122 0.65 -12.76 2.12
N TYR A 123 1.70 -12.30 1.43
CA TYR A 123 1.74 -12.36 -0.03
C TYR A 123 2.18 -13.77 -0.47
N SER A 124 1.44 -14.39 -1.38
CA SER A 124 1.75 -15.72 -1.90
C SER A 124 2.04 -15.65 -3.39
N ALA A 125 3.32 -15.76 -3.77
CA ALA A 125 3.72 -15.69 -5.18
C ALA A 125 2.98 -16.71 -6.07
N SER A 126 2.65 -17.90 -5.55
CA SER A 126 1.91 -18.93 -6.28
C SER A 126 0.43 -18.60 -6.52
N LEU A 127 -0.16 -17.74 -5.69
CA LEU A 127 -1.59 -17.38 -5.78
C LEU A 127 -1.81 -15.99 -6.38
N ASP A 128 -0.88 -15.07 -6.09
CA ASP A 128 -1.04 -13.64 -6.31
C ASP A 128 -0.29 -13.11 -7.54
N SER A 129 0.73 -13.84 -8.01
CA SER A 129 1.57 -13.38 -9.12
C SER A 129 1.01 -13.79 -10.47
N PHE A 130 0.63 -12.79 -11.27
CA PHE A 130 0.34 -12.94 -12.69
C PHE A 130 1.33 -12.06 -13.49
N PRO A 131 2.54 -12.57 -13.79
CA PRO A 131 3.60 -11.76 -14.42
C PRO A 131 3.19 -11.13 -15.76
N ASP A 132 2.29 -11.80 -16.49
CA ASP A 132 1.83 -11.36 -17.81
C ASP A 132 0.59 -10.45 -17.78
N ALA A 133 0.14 -10.04 -16.59
CA ALA A 133 -1.02 -9.15 -16.44
C ALA A 133 -0.77 -7.78 -17.09
N ARG A 134 -1.79 -7.24 -17.79
CA ARG A 134 -1.68 -5.97 -18.53
C ARG A 134 -2.75 -4.97 -18.12
N ILE A 135 -2.43 -3.69 -18.25
CA ILE A 135 -3.37 -2.56 -18.13
C ILE A 135 -3.51 -1.95 -19.52
N GLY A 136 -4.63 -2.17 -20.21
CA GLY A 136 -4.76 -1.90 -21.65
C GLY A 136 -4.53 -0.45 -22.09
N TRP A 137 -4.76 0.53 -21.21
CA TRP A 137 -4.51 1.95 -21.51
C TRP A 137 -3.07 2.40 -21.17
N ARG A 138 -2.31 1.60 -20.40
CA ARG A 138 -0.95 1.93 -20.00
C ARG A 138 0.00 1.40 -21.07
N LYS A 139 0.70 2.32 -21.75
CA LYS A 139 1.78 1.92 -22.68
C LYS A 139 2.82 1.11 -21.91
N GLU A 140 3.23 -0.02 -22.47
CA GLU A 140 4.34 -0.81 -21.92
C GLU A 140 5.57 0.08 -21.83
N ARG A 141 6.18 0.14 -20.64
CA ARG A 141 7.46 0.81 -20.50
C ARG A 141 8.46 -0.08 -21.24
N LYS A 142 9.07 0.42 -22.32
CA LYS A 142 10.20 -0.28 -22.93
C LYS A 142 11.24 -0.51 -21.81
N PRO A 143 11.78 -1.73 -21.65
CA PRO A 143 12.91 -1.93 -20.74
C PRO A 143 14.03 -0.97 -21.16
N ASP A 144 14.64 -0.32 -20.18
CA ASP A 144 15.91 0.39 -20.37
C ASP A 144 17.03 -0.62 -20.64
#